data_AF-A0A958YIJ5-F1
#
_entry.id   AF-A0A958YIJ5-F1
#
_cell.length_a   1.000
_cell.length_b   1.000
_cell.length_c   1.000
_cell.angle_alpha   90.00
_cell.angle_beta   90.00
_cell.angle_gamma   90.00
#
_symmetry.space_group_name_H-M   'P 1'
#
loop_
_entity.id
_entity.type
_entity.pdbx_description
1 polymer ?
#
loop_
_entity_poly.entity_id
_entity_poly.type
_entity_poly.pdbx_seq_one_letter_code
_entity_poly.pdbx_strand_id
1 'polypeptide(L)' 'APTKLMKDLGYGENYAYAHNYENNFVAHEFLPDQIKNTKLYNPGNNARENSQREFLKQHWKDKYGY' A
#
# COMPACT_ATOMS: atom_id res chain seq x y z
N ALA A 1 10.60 14.74 8.14
CA ALA A 1 11.18 14.54 9.48
C ALA A 1 10.06 14.58 10.51
N PRO A 2 9.69 13.46 11.15
CA PRO A 2 8.65 13.45 12.19
C PRO A 2 9.11 14.24 13.41
N THR A 3 8.18 14.96 14.04
CA THR A 3 8.45 15.76 15.24
C THR A 3 8.75 14.86 16.44
N LYS A 4 9.36 15.42 17.49
CA LYS A 4 9.73 14.67 18.71
C LYS A 4 8.52 13.93 19.31
N LEU A 5 7.35 14.57 19.31
CA LEU A 5 6.07 13.99 19.74
C LEU A 5 5.62 12.80 18.88
N MET A 6 5.84 12.86 17.56
CA MET A 6 5.47 11.77 16.65
C MET A 6 6.32 10.52 16.89
N LYS A 7 7.63 10.69 17.15
CA LYS A 7 8.52 9.57 17.48
C LYS A 7 8.10 8.85 18.78
N ASP A 8 7.75 9.61 19.82
CA ASP A 8 7.33 9.05 21.12
C ASP A 8 5.99 8.30 21.03
N LEU A 9 5.16 8.62 20.03
CA LEU A 9 3.92 7.91 19.70
C LEU A 9 4.13 6.67 18.80
N GLY A 10 5.39 6.30 18.52
CA GLY A 10 5.71 5.16 17.65
C GLY A 10 5.53 5.43 16.15
N TYR A 11 5.32 6.68 15.72
CA TYR A 11 5.27 7.01 14.29
C TYR A 11 6.67 6.88 13.68
N GLY A 12 6.89 5.78 12.98
CA GLY A 12 8.07 5.54 12.15
C GLY A 12 9.03 4.46 12.65
N GLU A 13 8.75 3.78 13.76
CA GLU A 13 9.61 2.68 14.26
C GLU A 13 9.59 1.44 13.35
N ASN A 14 8.61 1.33 12.45
CA ASN A 14 8.46 0.18 11.55
C ASN A 14 8.20 0.60 10.09
N TYR A 15 8.81 1.70 9.62
CA TYR A 15 8.78 2.00 8.18
C TYR A 15 9.66 0.99 7.44
N ALA A 16 9.04 -0.12 7.07
CA ALA A 16 9.63 -1.17 6.26
C ALA A 16 10.07 -0.57 4.92
N TYR A 17 11.38 -0.44 4.72
CA TYR A 17 11.93 0.03 3.45
C TYR A 17 11.62 -1.01 2.38
N ALA A 18 10.63 -0.73 1.53
CA ALA A 18 10.06 -1.69 0.58
C ALA A 18 11.11 -2.37 -0.32
N HIS A 19 12.19 -1.67 -0.65
CA HIS A 19 13.30 -2.20 -1.45
C HIS A 19 14.14 -3.29 -0.76
N ASN A 20 14.00 -3.46 0.55
CA ASN A 20 14.65 -4.54 1.30
C ASN A 20 13.78 -5.81 1.37
N TYR A 21 12.55 -5.78 0.83
CA TYR A 21 11.62 -6.92 0.84
C TYR A 21 11.56 -7.58 -0.52
N GLU A 22 11.24 -8.88 -0.53
CA GLU A 22 11.07 -9.67 -1.75
C GLU A 22 10.05 -9.01 -2.68
N ASN A 23 10.38 -8.90 -3.97
CA ASN A 23 9.63 -8.12 -4.99
C ASN A 23 9.58 -6.60 -4.78
N ASN A 24 10.43 -6.03 -3.94
CA ASN A 24 10.42 -4.59 -3.59
C ASN A 24 9.06 -4.11 -3.04
N PHE A 25 8.25 -5.02 -2.48
CA PHE A 25 6.93 -4.71 -1.98
C PHE A 25 6.74 -5.24 -0.57
N VAL A 26 6.25 -4.36 0.30
CA VAL A 26 5.75 -4.70 1.62
C VAL A 26 4.31 -4.23 1.69
N ALA A 27 3.42 -5.11 2.15
CA ALA A 27 2.01 -4.78 2.38
C ALA A 27 1.87 -3.89 3.63
N HIS A 28 2.47 -2.70 3.59
CA HIS A 28 2.36 -1.71 4.63
C HIS A 28 0.99 -1.03 4.54
N GLU A 29 0.41 -0.69 5.69
CA GLU A 29 -0.82 0.09 5.72
C GLU A 29 -0.45 1.56 5.60
N PHE A 30 -0.84 2.18 4.48
CA PHE A 30 -0.63 3.61 4.24
C PHE A 30 -1.91 4.43 4.49
N LEU A 31 -3.06 3.76 4.55
CA LEU A 31 -4.33 4.41 4.80
C LEU A 31 -4.60 4.49 6.31
N PRO A 32 -5.23 5.58 6.79
CA PRO A 32 -5.77 5.63 8.14
C PRO A 32 -6.71 4.45 8.42
N ASP A 33 -6.77 4.02 9.68
CA ASP A 33 -7.62 2.90 10.11
C ASP A 33 -9.10 3.04 9.75
N GLN A 34 -9.58 4.27 9.58
CA GLN A 34 -10.96 4.56 9.21
C GLN A 34 -11.30 4.22 7.75
N ILE A 35 -10.30 4.23 6.86
CA ILE A 35 -10.50 4.02 5.43
C ILE A 35 -9.64 2.88 4.84
N LYS A 36 -8.83 2.20 5.67
CA LYS A 36 -8.16 0.97 5.24
C LYS A 36 -9.18 -0.03 4.69
N ASN A 37 -8.79 -0.75 3.63
CA ASN A 37 -9.66 -1.62 2.81
C ASN A 37 -10.65 -0.92 1.87
N THR A 38 -10.62 0.41 1.77
CA THR A 38 -11.40 1.12 0.74
C THR A 38 -10.68 1.05 -0.61
N LYS A 39 -11.35 0.54 -1.64
CA LYS A 39 -10.85 0.61 -3.03
C LYS A 39 -11.03 2.04 -3.54
N LEU A 40 -9.92 2.77 -3.69
CA LEU A 40 -9.92 4.16 -4.18
C LEU A 40 -9.75 4.27 -5.70
N TYR A 41 -9.07 3.30 -6.31
CA TYR A 41 -8.87 3.23 -7.75
C TYR A 41 -9.51 1.94 -8.27
N ASN A 42 -10.16 1.97 -9.42
CA ASN A 42 -10.56 0.77 -10.14
C ASN A 42 -10.14 0.98 -11.59
N PRO A 43 -9.14 0.24 -12.10
CA PRO A 43 -8.74 0.35 -13.49
C PRO A 43 -9.94 0.12 -14.41
N GLY A 44 -9.98 0.76 -15.57
CA GLY A 44 -10.98 0.49 -16.60
C GLY A 44 -10.71 -0.82 -17.36
N ASN A 45 -11.46 -1.03 -18.45
CA ASN A 45 -11.27 -2.19 -19.33
C ASN A 45 -10.58 -1.76 -20.64
N ASN A 46 -9.28 -1.50 -20.55
CA ASN A 46 -8.42 -1.27 -21.72
C ASN A 46 -7.07 -1.96 -21.50
N ALA A 47 -6.33 -2.22 -22.59
CA ALA A 47 -5.09 -2.99 -22.53
C ALA A 47 -4.05 -2.42 -21.55
N ARG A 48 -3.96 -1.10 -21.41
CA ARG A 48 -3.01 -0.43 -20.52
C ARG A 48 -3.42 -0.51 -19.05
N GLU A 49 -4.70 -0.48 -18.76
CA GLU A 49 -5.23 -0.55 -17.39
C GLU A 49 -5.41 -1.99 -16.92
N ASN A 50 -5.53 -2.96 -17.83
CA ASN A 50 -5.52 -4.38 -17.50
C ASN A 50 -4.16 -4.82 -16.93
N SER A 51 -3.04 -4.35 -17.48
CA SER A 51 -1.72 -4.63 -16.89
C SER A 51 -1.56 -3.99 -15.50
N GLN A 52 -2.13 -2.80 -15.29
CA GLN A 52 -2.17 -2.15 -13.98
C GLN A 52 -3.05 -2.92 -12.99
N ARG A 53 -4.17 -3.49 -13.43
CA ARG A 53 -5.01 -4.37 -12.60
C ARG A 53 -4.23 -5.59 -12.11
N GLU A 54 -3.54 -6.30 -13.01
CA GLU A 54 -2.74 -7.47 -12.64
C GLU A 54 -1.61 -7.09 -11.68
N PHE A 55 -0.93 -5.96 -11.92
CA PHE A 55 0.07 -5.44 -10.99
C PHE A 55 -0.51 -5.18 -9.59
N LEU A 56 -1.65 -4.48 -9.52
CA LEU A 56 -2.33 -4.19 -8.26
C LEU A 56 -2.80 -5.47 -7.54
N LYS A 57 -3.29 -6.46 -8.29
CA LYS A 57 -3.70 -7.76 -7.76
C LYS A 57 -2.51 -8.58 -7.25
N GLN A 58 -1.36 -8.55 -7.91
CA GLN A 58 -0.16 -9.23 -7.43
C GLN A 58 0.33 -8.65 -6.09
N HIS A 59 0.26 -7.32 -5.94
CA HIS A 59 0.76 -6.61 -4.76
C HIS A 59 -0.24 -6.69 -3.61
N TRP A 60 -1.52 -6.38 -3.85
CA TRP A 60 -2.53 -6.28 -2.80
C TRP A 60 -3.38 -7.54 -2.62
N LYS A 61 -3.26 -8.53 -3.52
CA LYS A 61 -4.03 -9.78 -3.50
C LYS A 61 -5.52 -9.48 -3.31
N ASP A 62 -6.13 -10.06 -2.28
CA ASP A 62 -7.55 -9.94 -2.00
C ASP A 62 -7.92 -8.69 -1.18
N LYS A 63 -6.93 -7.90 -0.70
CA LYS A 63 -7.17 -6.80 0.25
C LYS A 63 -8.16 -5.75 -0.25
N TYR A 64 -8.08 -5.43 -1.54
CA TYR A 64 -8.95 -4.45 -2.19
C TYR A 64 -9.80 -5.07 -3.32
N GLY A 65 -9.69 -6.38 -3.58
CA GLY A 65 -10.46 -7.07 -4.62
C GLY A 65 -10.24 -6.52 -6.04
N TYR A 66 -8.97 -6.29 -6.43
CA TYR A 66 -8.59 -5.84 -7.77
C TYR A 66 -8.70 -6.91 -8.85
#